data_AF-A0A022PTZ8-F1
#
_entry.id   AF-A0A022PTZ8-F1
#
_cell.length_a   1.000
_cell.length_b   1.000
_cell.length_c   1.000
_cell.angle_alpha   90.00
_cell.angle_beta   90.00
_cell.angle_gamma   90.00
#
_symmetry.space_group_name_H-M   'P 1'
#
loop_
_entity.id
_entity.type
_entity.pdbx_description
1 polymer ?
#
loop_
_entity_poly.entity_id
_entity_poly.type
_entity_poly.pdbx_seq_one_letter_code
_entity_poly.pdbx_strand_id
1 'polypeptide(L)' 'MKELSKGYNIVGLSQGTLIGRGIIEFCEEAPPVNNFISIGGPQAGIASVPHSSV' A
#
# COMPACT_ATOMS: atom_id res chain seq x y z
N MET A 1 7.11 -17.22 0.82
CA MET A 1 6.54 -17.32 -0.54
C MET A 1 7.67 -17.55 -1.54
N LYS A 2 7.77 -18.75 -2.15
CA LYS A 2 8.87 -19.05 -3.11
C LYS A 2 8.76 -18.24 -4.40
N GLU A 3 7.54 -18.01 -4.88
CA GLU A 3 7.26 -17.29 -6.14
C GLU A 3 7.72 -15.82 -6.15
N LEU A 4 7.72 -15.16 -4.98
CA LEU A 4 8.10 -13.74 -4.86
C LEU A 4 9.53 -13.56 -4.33
N SER A 5 10.35 -14.61 -4.35
CA SER A 5 11.73 -14.58 -3.82
C SER A 5 12.64 -13.55 -4.49
N LYS A 6 12.33 -13.16 -5.73
CA LYS A 6 13.03 -12.08 -6.47
C LYS A 6 12.44 -10.68 -6.22
N GLY A 7 11.52 -10.58 -5.26
CA GLY A 7 10.78 -9.38 -4.97
C GLY A 7 9.63 -9.11 -5.93
N TYR A 8 8.87 -8.07 -5.63
CA TYR A 8 7.68 -7.64 -6.37
C TYR A 8 7.50 -6.12 -6.30
N ASN A 9 6.60 -5.58 -7.11
CA ASN A 9 6.21 -4.17 -7.05
C ASN A 9 4.83 -4.04 -6.44
N ILE A 10 4.59 -2.95 -5.71
CA ILE A 10 3.29 -2.59 -5.15
C ILE A 10 2.76 -1.36 -5.87
N VAL A 11 1.51 -1.44 -6.33
CA VAL A 11 0.73 -0.27 -6.76
C VAL A 11 -0.49 -0.16 -5.85
N GLY A 12 -0.51 0.88 -5.00
CA GLY A 12 -1.62 1.16 -4.10
C GLY A 12 -2.52 2.24 -4.68
N LEU A 13 -3.84 2.06 -4.55
CA LEU A 13 -4.84 3.06 -4.92
C LEU A 13 -5.66 3.46 -3.68
N SER A 14 -5.91 4.76 -3.50
CA SER A 14 -6.72 5.28 -2.40
C SER A 14 -6.18 4.79 -1.05
N GLN A 15 -7.02 4.26 -0.15
CA GLN A 15 -6.59 3.72 1.13
C GLN A 15 -5.60 2.55 1.01
N GLY A 16 -5.58 1.82 -0.11
CA GLY A 16 -4.63 0.73 -0.35
C GLY A 16 -3.16 1.19 -0.34
N THR A 17 -2.90 2.48 -0.53
CA THR A 17 -1.55 3.06 -0.41
C THR A 17 -1.00 2.99 1.02
N LEU A 18 -1.85 3.18 2.04
CA LEU A 18 -1.46 3.06 3.44
C LEU A 18 -1.18 1.60 3.81
N ILE A 19 -1.96 0.68 3.25
CA ILE A 19 -1.74 -0.76 3.43
C ILE A 19 -0.41 -1.18 2.80
N GLY A 20 -0.14 -0.76 1.56
CA GLY A 20 1.13 -1.02 0.89
C GLY A 20 2.33 -0.48 1.67
N ARG A 21 2.21 0.75 2.18
CA ARG A 21 3.22 1.35 3.07
C ARG A 21 3.38 0.56 4.37
N GLY A 22 2.28 0.12 4.98
CA GLY A 22 2.32 -0.70 6.20
C GLY A 22 3.04 -2.04 6.00
N ILE A 23 2.85 -2.69 4.84
CA ILE A 23 3.60 -3.90 4.50
C ILE A 23 5.11 -3.60 4.46
N ILE A 24 5.49 -2.50 3.82
CA ILE A 24 6.91 -2.10 3.69
C ILE A 24 7.52 -1.76 5.05
N GLU A 25 6.79 -1.05 5.92
CA GLU A 25 7.30 -0.57 7.21
C GLU A 25 7.27 -1.64 8.31
N PHE A 26 6.29 -2.56 8.30
CA PHE A 26 6.00 -3.42 9.45
C PHE A 26 6.13 -4.92 9.19
N CYS A 27 6.37 -5.37 7.95
CA CYS A 27 6.53 -6.80 7.64
C CYS A 27 8.01 -7.16 7.36
N GLU A 28 8.76 -7.47 8.41
CA GLU A 28 10.21 -7.77 8.34
C GLU A 28 10.54 -9.01 7.48
N GLU A 29 9.68 -10.02 7.47
CA GLU A 29 9.88 -11.27 6.69
C GLU A 29 9.14 -11.28 5.34
N ALA A 30 8.63 -10.14 4.88
CA ALA A 30 8.01 -10.05 3.58
C ALA A 30 9.05 -10.20 2.45
N PRO A 31 8.68 -10.77 1.29
CA PRO A 31 9.54 -10.72 0.12
C PRO A 31 9.89 -9.26 -0.26
N PRO A 32 11.03 -9.00 -0.90
CA PRO A 32 11.48 -7.63 -1.19
C PRO A 32 10.47 -6.83 -2.02
N VAL A 33 10.19 -5.59 -1.62
CA VAL A 33 9.41 -4.65 -2.45
C VAL A 33 10.38 -3.81 -3.26
N ASN A 34 10.39 -4.00 -4.58
CA ASN A 34 11.32 -3.34 -5.50
C ASN A 34 10.89 -1.91 -5.81
N ASN A 35 9.59 -1.69 -5.99
CA ASN A 35 9.01 -0.36 -6.21
C ASN A 35 7.65 -0.27 -5.51
N PHE A 36 7.35 0.92 -4.99
CA PHE A 36 6.03 1.26 -4.46
C PHE A 36 5.49 2.51 -5.16
N ILE A 37 4.34 2.37 -5.82
CA ILE A 37 3.63 3.47 -6.47
C ILE A 37 2.35 3.74 -5.68
N SER A 38 2.20 4.97 -5.19
CA SER A 38 1.03 5.43 -4.45
C SER A 38 0.16 6.32 -5.33
N ILE A 39 -1.07 5.90 -5.62
CA ILE A 39 -2.02 6.63 -6.46
C ILE A 39 -3.18 7.13 -5.58
N GLY A 40 -3.29 8.46 -5.40
CA GLY A 40 -4.41 9.08 -4.69
C GLY A 40 -4.54 8.68 -3.22
N GLY A 41 -3.42 8.35 -2.56
CA GLY A 41 -3.38 7.85 -1.20
C GLY A 41 -3.51 8.92 -0.11
N PRO A 42 -4.32 8.72 0.94
CA PRO A 42 -4.43 9.65 2.06
C PRO A 42 -3.26 9.48 3.06
N GLN A 43 -2.03 9.77 2.64
CA GLN A 43 -0.81 9.55 3.45
C GLN A 43 -0.80 10.31 4.78
N ALA A 44 -1.58 11.40 4.89
CA ALA A 44 -1.77 12.19 6.10
C ALA A 44 -3.22 12.10 6.64
N GLY A 45 -3.94 11.04 6.29
CA GLY A 45 -5.34 10.87 6.64
C GLY A 45 -6.30 11.65 5.73
N ILE A 46 -7.56 11.70 6.14
CA ILE A 46 -8.67 12.41 5.48
C ILE A 46 -9.36 13.31 6.49
N ALA A 47 -9.79 14.50 6.07
CA ALA A 47 -10.52 15.42 6.94
C ALA A 47 -11.98 14.99 7.20
N SER A 48 -12.53 14.18 6.30
CA SER A 48 -13.92 13.70 6.38
C SER A 48 -14.06 12.38 5.63
N VAL A 49 -14.90 11.47 6.13
CA VAL A 49 -15.30 10.26 5.41
C VAL A 49 -16.23 10.66 4.26
N PRO A 50 -16.00 10.20 3.01
CA PRO A 50 -16.89 10.49 1.89
C PRO A 50 -18.31 10.01 2.21
N HIS A 51 -19.30 10.87 1.97
CA HIS A 51 -20.69 10.45 2.04
C HIS A 51 -21.03 9.67 0.77
N SER A 52 -21.42 8.41 0.91
CA SER A 52 -21.96 7.65 -0.23
C SER A 52 -23.37 8.16 -0.48
N SER A 53 -23.55 9.07 -1.43
CA SER A 53 -24.86 9.31 -2.04
C SER A 53 -25.20 8.08 -2.87
N VAL A 54 -25.99 7.18 -2.29
CA VAL A 54 -26.66 6.10 -3.02
C VAL A 54 -27.86 6.68 -3.73
#